data_AF-S4RDP7-F1
#
_entry.id   AF-S4RDP7-F1
#
_cell.length_a   1.000
_cell.length_b   1.000
_cell.length_c   1.000
_cell.angle_alpha   90.00
_cell.angle_beta   90.00
_cell.angle_gamma   90.00
#
_symmetry.space_group_name_H-M   'P 1'
#
loop_
_entity.id
_entity.type
_entity.pdbx_description
1 polymer ?
#
loop_
_entity_poly.entity_id
_entity_poly.type
_entity_poly.pdbx_seq_one_letter_code
_entity_poly.pdbx_strand_id
1 'polypeptide(L)'
;MQVRVKNPWNVAMLFQYVTLRCEYTTSVPNEEPIIMWKYKSYCRDRVSDSLNPSSGSVSINNQVQQANPNFNPYTDCPDSQRVIRTVATKRGNTVTLGNDYQARRITIINQAELEIQMTQWGDSGVYYCQVISTADLSGNNEAYGELLVLSRTSNRTELLPGFDLPGLSDWLFVVLIVMGGVLLLILIGVCWCQCCPHTCCCYLSCVCCPERCCCPRALYEAGKAATGSYAGSTRAPSVFSRFSTRYARGHSPAPRGYPIHQDY
;
A
#
# COMPACT_ATOMS: atom_id res chain seq x y z
N MET A 1 -13.62 20.44 -45.56
CA MET A 1 -13.24 20.51 -44.13
C MET A 1 -12.70 19.19 -43.61
N GLN A 2 -11.66 19.24 -42.78
CA GLN A 2 -11.12 18.05 -42.09
C GLN A 2 -10.65 18.39 -40.67
N VAL A 3 -11.24 17.73 -39.67
CA VAL A 3 -10.84 17.82 -38.25
C VAL A 3 -10.04 16.59 -37.85
N ARG A 4 -8.97 16.78 -37.07
CA ARG A 4 -8.10 15.71 -36.57
C ARG A 4 -7.69 15.98 -35.12
N VAL A 5 -7.60 14.91 -34.34
CA VAL A 5 -7.03 14.93 -32.98
C VAL A 5 -5.65 14.29 -33.05
N LYS A 6 -4.60 14.98 -32.56
CA LYS A 6 -3.22 14.49 -32.62
C LYS A 6 -2.96 13.33 -31.65
N ASN A 7 -3.49 13.44 -30.43
CA ASN A 7 -3.34 12.45 -29.38
C ASN A 7 -4.73 11.95 -28.96
N PRO A 8 -5.22 10.83 -29.54
CA PRO A 8 -6.53 10.29 -29.22
C PRO A 8 -6.62 9.71 -27.80
N TRP A 9 -5.50 9.53 -27.10
CA TRP A 9 -5.44 8.99 -25.74
C TRP A 9 -4.61 9.88 -24.84
N ASN A 10 -5.22 10.38 -23.77
CA ASN A 10 -4.59 11.25 -22.80
C ASN A 10 -4.85 10.71 -21.39
N VAL A 11 -3.81 10.72 -20.57
CA VAL A 11 -3.88 10.29 -19.17
C VAL A 11 -3.36 11.44 -18.31
N ALA A 12 -4.09 11.79 -17.27
CA ALA A 12 -3.71 12.83 -16.32
C ALA A 12 -3.98 12.35 -14.89
N MET A 13 -3.19 12.81 -13.92
CA MET A 13 -3.53 12.61 -12.51
C MET A 13 -4.53 13.67 -12.06
N LEU A 14 -5.25 13.42 -10.97
CA LEU A 14 -6.13 14.41 -10.35
C LEU A 14 -5.39 15.73 -10.05
N PHE A 15 -6.02 16.86 -10.37
CA PHE A 15 -5.50 18.23 -10.24
C PHE A 15 -4.32 18.59 -11.15
N GLN A 16 -3.99 17.74 -12.13
CA GLN A 16 -2.99 18.09 -13.12
C GLN A 16 -3.59 18.93 -14.25
N TYR A 17 -2.69 19.63 -14.94
CA TYR A 17 -2.98 20.32 -16.18
C TYR A 17 -3.00 19.31 -17.35
N VAL A 18 -3.94 19.46 -18.27
CA VAL A 18 -3.98 18.67 -19.52
C VAL A 18 -4.46 19.52 -20.70
N THR A 19 -3.94 19.22 -21.89
CA THR A 19 -4.37 19.83 -23.15
C THR A 19 -4.76 18.76 -24.14
N LEU A 20 -6.00 18.82 -24.63
CA LEU A 20 -6.49 17.96 -25.71
C LEU A 20 -6.29 18.68 -27.05
N ARG A 21 -5.39 18.12 -27.88
CA ARG A 21 -4.96 18.74 -29.13
C ARG A 21 -5.89 18.40 -30.29
N CYS A 22 -6.54 19.43 -30.84
CA CYS A 22 -7.38 19.35 -32.02
C CYS A 22 -6.90 20.33 -33.09
N GLU A 23 -6.82 19.86 -34.32
CA GLU A 23 -6.45 20.63 -35.50
C GLU A 23 -7.54 20.50 -36.56
N TYR A 24 -7.75 21.57 -37.33
CA TYR A 24 -8.69 21.55 -38.43
C TYR A 24 -8.12 22.25 -39.66
N THR A 25 -8.55 21.79 -40.83
CA THR A 25 -8.31 22.45 -42.11
C THR A 25 -9.66 22.77 -42.76
N THR A 26 -9.76 23.99 -43.29
CA THR A 26 -10.89 24.44 -44.11
C THR A 26 -10.42 24.67 -45.54
N SER A 27 -11.29 24.41 -46.50
CA SER A 27 -11.07 24.72 -47.92
C SER A 27 -11.38 26.19 -48.25
N VAL A 28 -12.01 26.92 -47.32
CA VAL A 28 -12.41 28.32 -47.49
C VAL A 28 -11.38 29.23 -46.80
N PRO A 29 -10.73 30.16 -47.53
CA PRO A 29 -9.78 31.09 -46.94
C PRO A 29 -10.47 32.12 -46.03
N ASN A 30 -9.79 32.51 -44.95
CA ASN A 30 -10.24 33.51 -43.96
C ASN A 30 -11.57 33.18 -43.25
N GLU A 31 -11.93 31.91 -43.19
CA GLU A 31 -13.11 31.50 -42.43
C GLU A 31 -12.80 31.40 -40.93
N GLU A 32 -13.68 31.98 -40.11
CA GLU A 32 -13.68 31.81 -38.65
C GLU A 32 -14.81 30.86 -38.22
N PRO A 33 -14.55 29.54 -38.19
CA PRO A 33 -15.55 28.57 -37.75
C PRO A 33 -15.79 28.65 -36.23
N ILE A 34 -16.87 28.03 -35.78
CA ILE A 34 -17.17 27.85 -34.35
C ILE A 34 -16.55 26.53 -33.90
N ILE A 35 -15.72 26.55 -32.87
CA ILE A 35 -15.11 25.35 -32.30
C ILE A 35 -15.93 24.98 -31.07
N MET A 36 -16.35 23.73 -30.97
CA MET A 36 -17.15 23.22 -29.87
C MET A 36 -16.54 21.94 -29.33
N TRP A 37 -16.22 21.93 -28.05
CA TRP A 37 -15.82 20.72 -27.34
C TRP A 37 -17.00 20.12 -26.59
N LYS A 38 -17.28 18.85 -26.85
CA LYS A 38 -18.33 18.08 -26.18
C LYS A 38 -17.71 16.95 -25.37
N TYR A 39 -18.15 16.83 -24.13
CA TYR A 39 -17.85 15.68 -23.27
C TYR A 39 -18.93 14.62 -23.46
N LYS A 40 -18.49 13.37 -23.57
CA LYS A 40 -19.33 12.18 -23.50
C LYS A 40 -18.75 11.24 -22.45
N SER A 41 -19.57 10.74 -21.53
CA SER A 41 -19.12 9.74 -20.56
C SER A 41 -18.72 8.44 -21.28
N TYR A 42 -17.79 7.69 -20.68
CA TYR A 42 -17.48 6.34 -21.15
C TYR A 42 -18.73 5.45 -21.08
N CYS A 43 -18.83 4.52 -22.02
CA CYS A 43 -19.86 3.49 -22.03
C CYS A 43 -19.66 2.47 -20.91
N ARG A 44 -18.39 2.25 -20.54
CA ARG A 44 -17.97 1.32 -19.51
C ARG A 44 -16.70 1.82 -18.84
N ASP A 45 -16.55 1.52 -17.56
CA ASP A 45 -15.36 1.90 -16.80
C ASP A 45 -14.21 0.88 -17.02
N ARG A 46 -13.10 1.37 -17.58
CA ARG A 46 -11.88 0.58 -17.83
C ARG A 46 -11.24 0.14 -16.51
N VAL A 47 -11.33 0.94 -15.46
CA VAL A 47 -10.73 0.65 -14.16
C VAL A 47 -11.48 -0.52 -13.51
N SER A 48 -12.82 -0.49 -13.49
CA SER A 48 -13.61 -1.60 -12.94
C SER A 48 -13.35 -2.93 -13.66
N ASP A 49 -13.19 -2.90 -14.98
CA ASP A 49 -12.96 -4.10 -15.77
C ASP A 49 -11.58 -4.70 -15.53
N SER A 50 -10.56 -3.86 -15.36
CA SER A 50 -9.21 -4.31 -15.02
C SER A 50 -9.12 -4.94 -13.62
N LEU A 51 -9.96 -4.49 -12.68
CA LEU A 51 -10.03 -5.02 -11.32
C LEU A 51 -10.85 -6.32 -11.23
N ASN A 52 -11.76 -6.57 -12.18
CA ASN A 52 -12.56 -7.79 -12.24
C ASN A 52 -12.64 -8.38 -13.67
N PRO A 53 -11.51 -8.95 -14.16
CA PRO A 53 -11.40 -9.41 -15.55
C PRO A 53 -12.25 -10.64 -15.87
N SER A 54 -12.71 -11.39 -14.85
CA SER A 54 -13.54 -12.59 -15.01
C SER A 54 -15.05 -12.31 -14.92
N SER A 55 -15.45 -11.04 -14.82
CA SER A 55 -16.87 -10.67 -14.78
C SER A 55 -17.60 -11.05 -16.08
N GLY A 56 -18.87 -11.44 -15.96
CA GLY A 56 -19.71 -11.82 -17.10
C GLY A 56 -19.88 -10.72 -18.16
N SER A 57 -19.75 -9.45 -17.75
CA SER A 57 -19.76 -8.33 -18.68
C SER A 57 -18.46 -8.20 -19.48
N VAL A 58 -17.30 -8.58 -18.93
CA VAL A 58 -16.05 -8.67 -19.70
C VAL A 58 -16.12 -9.84 -20.69
N SER A 59 -16.68 -10.99 -20.31
CA SER A 59 -16.78 -12.14 -21.22
C SER A 59 -17.72 -11.87 -22.41
N ILE A 60 -18.86 -11.21 -22.19
CA ILE A 60 -19.77 -10.79 -23.28
C ILE A 60 -19.05 -9.83 -24.24
N ASN A 61 -18.31 -8.85 -23.72
CA ASN A 61 -17.59 -7.90 -24.57
C ASN A 61 -16.50 -8.58 -25.41
N ASN A 62 -15.80 -9.57 -24.86
CA ASN A 62 -14.84 -10.36 -25.61
C ASN A 62 -15.51 -11.13 -26.78
N GLN A 63 -16.73 -11.65 -26.58
CA GLN A 63 -17.50 -12.28 -27.65
C GLN A 63 -17.92 -11.28 -28.73
N VAL A 64 -18.36 -10.08 -28.34
CA VAL A 64 -18.75 -9.02 -29.30
C VAL A 64 -17.54 -8.54 -30.09
N GLN A 65 -16.38 -8.36 -29.46
CA GLN A 65 -15.14 -8.00 -30.16
C GLN A 65 -14.67 -9.10 -31.11
N GLN A 66 -14.94 -10.37 -30.81
CA GLN A 66 -14.65 -11.48 -31.71
C GLN A 66 -15.56 -11.46 -32.95
N ALA A 67 -16.79 -10.97 -32.82
CA ALA A 67 -17.72 -10.78 -33.94
C ALA A 67 -17.44 -9.49 -34.72
N ASN A 68 -17.00 -8.43 -34.06
CA ASN A 68 -16.64 -7.14 -34.67
C ASN A 68 -15.32 -6.62 -34.10
N PRO A 69 -14.19 -6.83 -34.80
CA PRO A 69 -12.87 -6.41 -34.34
C PRO A 69 -12.72 -4.89 -34.14
N ASN A 70 -13.56 -4.09 -34.80
CA ASN A 70 -13.52 -2.63 -34.69
C ASN A 70 -14.35 -2.08 -33.52
N PHE A 71 -15.07 -2.95 -32.81
CA PHE A 71 -15.94 -2.53 -31.70
C PHE A 71 -15.12 -2.24 -30.44
N ASN A 72 -15.25 -1.02 -29.93
CA ASN A 72 -14.68 -0.60 -28.65
C ASN A 72 -15.78 -0.50 -27.58
N PRO A 73 -15.86 -1.44 -26.61
CA PRO A 73 -16.91 -1.46 -25.58
C PRO A 73 -16.88 -0.25 -24.64
N TYR A 74 -15.78 0.52 -24.62
CA TYR A 74 -15.62 1.68 -23.75
C TYR A 74 -16.17 2.97 -24.38
N THR A 75 -16.25 3.05 -25.72
CA THR A 75 -16.62 4.27 -26.47
C THR A 75 -17.82 4.10 -27.39
N ASP A 76 -18.09 2.87 -27.84
CA ASP A 76 -19.06 2.57 -28.89
C ASP A 76 -20.39 2.15 -28.28
N CYS A 77 -21.12 3.12 -27.73
CA CYS A 77 -22.48 2.94 -27.25
C CYS A 77 -23.41 4.07 -27.72
N PRO A 78 -24.73 3.83 -27.71
CA PRO A 78 -25.72 4.85 -28.06
C PRO A 78 -25.64 6.09 -27.15
N ASP A 79 -25.89 7.26 -27.73
CA ASP A 79 -25.91 8.54 -27.01
C ASP A 79 -26.97 8.59 -25.90
N SER A 80 -28.03 7.78 -26.00
CA SER A 80 -29.08 7.69 -24.98
C SER A 80 -28.65 7.03 -23.66
N GLN A 81 -27.55 6.27 -23.67
CA GLN A 81 -27.04 5.55 -22.51
C GLN A 81 -25.89 6.29 -21.81
N ARG A 82 -25.53 7.49 -22.29
CA ARG A 82 -24.39 8.25 -21.78
C ARG A 82 -24.75 9.70 -21.47
N VAL A 83 -23.94 10.30 -20.61
CA VAL A 83 -24.05 11.72 -20.29
C VAL A 83 -23.28 12.51 -21.35
N ILE A 84 -23.95 13.49 -21.96
CA ILE A 84 -23.36 14.37 -22.97
C ILE A 84 -23.47 15.81 -22.48
N ARG A 85 -22.37 16.54 -22.51
CA ARG A 85 -22.29 17.94 -22.05
C ARG A 85 -21.46 18.76 -23.00
N THR A 86 -21.81 20.02 -23.18
CA THR A 86 -20.94 20.97 -23.87
C THR A 86 -19.91 21.49 -22.88
N VAL A 87 -18.62 21.36 -23.19
CA VAL A 87 -17.53 21.79 -22.30
C VAL A 87 -17.23 23.27 -22.53
N ALA A 88 -16.87 23.60 -23.77
CA ALA A 88 -16.50 24.93 -24.18
C ALA A 88 -16.85 25.15 -25.65
N THR A 89 -17.22 26.37 -26.00
CA THR A 89 -17.43 26.82 -27.38
C THR A 89 -16.61 28.08 -27.62
N LYS A 90 -15.86 28.11 -28.71
CA LYS A 90 -15.09 29.28 -29.14
C LYS A 90 -15.69 29.84 -30.42
N ARG A 91 -15.97 31.14 -30.41
CA ARG A 91 -16.43 31.91 -31.56
C ARG A 91 -15.55 33.14 -31.71
N GLY A 92 -14.79 33.21 -32.80
CA GLY A 92 -13.69 34.17 -32.92
C GLY A 92 -12.70 34.00 -31.76
N ASN A 93 -12.41 35.10 -31.05
CA ASN A 93 -11.53 35.09 -29.88
C ASN A 93 -12.25 34.90 -28.53
N THR A 94 -13.58 34.76 -28.53
CA THR A 94 -14.35 34.59 -27.29
C THR A 94 -14.60 33.11 -27.02
N VAL A 95 -14.30 32.66 -25.81
CA VAL A 95 -14.58 31.30 -25.33
C VAL A 95 -15.69 31.35 -24.28
N THR A 96 -16.73 30.55 -24.50
CA THR A 96 -17.87 30.39 -23.60
C THR A 96 -17.91 28.96 -23.07
N LEU A 97 -17.95 28.80 -21.76
CA LEU A 97 -18.07 27.49 -21.12
C LEU A 97 -19.53 27.03 -21.05
N GLY A 98 -19.74 25.72 -21.09
CA GLY A 98 -21.05 25.14 -20.86
C GLY A 98 -21.49 25.28 -19.39
N ASN A 99 -22.79 25.08 -19.14
CA ASN A 99 -23.40 25.30 -17.82
C ASN A 99 -22.72 24.48 -16.71
N ASP A 100 -22.37 23.22 -16.96
CA ASP A 100 -21.70 22.35 -16.00
C ASP A 100 -20.24 22.75 -15.70
N TYR A 101 -19.66 23.61 -16.54
CA TYR A 101 -18.23 23.97 -16.49
C TYR A 101 -17.97 25.44 -16.14
N GLN A 102 -19.00 26.25 -15.85
CA GLN A 102 -18.85 27.70 -15.62
C GLN A 102 -17.87 28.07 -14.50
N ALA A 103 -17.80 27.26 -13.44
CA ALA A 103 -16.88 27.48 -12.31
C ALA A 103 -15.51 26.81 -12.50
N ARG A 104 -15.22 26.26 -13.68
CA ARG A 104 -14.02 25.48 -13.98
C ARG A 104 -13.03 26.34 -14.77
N ARG A 105 -11.73 26.10 -14.56
CA ARG A 105 -10.66 26.75 -15.32
C ARG A 105 -10.35 25.94 -16.58
N ILE A 106 -11.24 26.08 -17.55
CA ILE A 106 -11.17 25.42 -18.85
C ILE A 106 -11.21 26.51 -19.92
N THR A 107 -10.44 26.36 -20.99
CA THR A 107 -10.47 27.31 -22.12
C THR A 107 -10.09 26.62 -23.42
N ILE A 108 -10.29 27.31 -24.55
CA ILE A 108 -9.84 26.84 -25.86
C ILE A 108 -8.69 27.74 -26.31
N ILE A 109 -7.49 27.18 -26.37
CA ILE A 109 -6.27 27.89 -26.75
C ILE A 109 -5.91 27.64 -28.22
N ASN A 110 -4.95 28.41 -28.72
CA ASN A 110 -4.47 28.33 -30.10
C ASN A 110 -5.63 28.45 -31.10
N GLN A 111 -5.79 27.46 -31.98
CA GLN A 111 -6.91 27.40 -32.91
C GLN A 111 -8.11 26.68 -32.27
N ALA A 112 -7.92 25.42 -31.84
CA ALA A 112 -9.00 24.55 -31.36
C ALA A 112 -8.62 23.63 -30.17
N GLU A 113 -7.49 23.86 -29.50
CA GLU A 113 -7.03 22.96 -28.42
C GLU A 113 -7.79 23.24 -27.11
N LEU A 114 -8.29 22.19 -26.44
CA LEU A 114 -8.96 22.33 -25.15
C LEU A 114 -7.93 22.27 -24.02
N GLU A 115 -7.86 23.31 -23.22
CA GLU A 115 -7.04 23.39 -22.02
C GLU A 115 -7.92 23.16 -20.80
N ILE A 116 -7.52 22.21 -19.94
CA ILE A 116 -8.10 21.98 -18.63
C ILE A 116 -6.99 22.19 -17.59
N GLN A 117 -7.07 23.26 -16.81
CA GLN A 117 -5.98 23.61 -15.89
C GLN A 117 -5.86 22.65 -14.69
N MET A 118 -7.00 22.15 -14.22
CA MET A 118 -7.08 21.26 -13.05
C MET A 118 -8.11 20.16 -13.30
N THR A 119 -7.61 18.97 -13.63
CA THR A 119 -8.44 17.78 -13.81
C THR A 119 -9.13 17.34 -12.53
N GLN A 120 -10.34 16.82 -12.66
CA GLN A 120 -11.16 16.25 -11.59
C GLN A 120 -11.59 14.83 -11.95
N TRP A 121 -12.03 14.06 -10.95
CA TRP A 121 -12.49 12.67 -11.12
C TRP A 121 -13.66 12.54 -12.10
N GLY A 122 -14.48 13.59 -12.22
CA GLY A 122 -15.58 13.66 -13.20
C GLY A 122 -15.17 14.05 -14.63
N ASP A 123 -13.91 14.40 -14.88
CA ASP A 123 -13.46 14.78 -16.23
C ASP A 123 -13.09 13.57 -17.09
N SER A 124 -13.02 12.37 -16.52
CA SER A 124 -12.75 11.14 -17.27
C SER A 124 -13.85 10.88 -18.30
N GLY A 125 -13.48 10.74 -19.57
CA GLY A 125 -14.44 10.49 -20.65
C GLY A 125 -13.88 10.72 -22.04
N VAL A 126 -14.78 10.78 -23.01
CA VAL A 126 -14.50 11.00 -24.43
C VAL A 126 -14.85 12.43 -24.80
N TYR A 127 -13.88 13.15 -25.34
CA TYR A 127 -13.99 14.55 -25.73
C TYR A 127 -14.02 14.65 -27.25
N TYR A 128 -15.11 15.21 -27.79
CA TYR A 128 -15.29 15.46 -29.21
C TYR A 128 -14.98 16.91 -29.52
N CYS A 129 -14.02 17.14 -30.40
CA CYS A 129 -13.76 18.41 -31.04
C CYS A 129 -14.62 18.49 -32.29
N GLN A 130 -15.65 19.33 -32.25
CA GLN A 130 -16.50 19.62 -33.38
C GLN A 130 -16.17 21.03 -33.88
N VAL A 131 -15.94 21.16 -35.18
CA VAL A 131 -15.75 22.47 -35.81
C VAL A 131 -16.94 22.69 -36.73
N ILE A 132 -17.63 23.82 -36.56
CA ILE A 132 -18.87 24.14 -37.26
C ILE A 132 -18.60 25.36 -38.13
N SER A 133 -18.77 25.18 -39.43
CA SER A 133 -18.54 26.17 -40.47
C SER A 133 -19.84 26.39 -41.24
N THR A 134 -20.06 27.61 -41.73
CA THR A 134 -21.19 27.91 -42.62
C THR A 134 -20.79 27.90 -44.10
N ALA A 135 -19.50 27.94 -44.41
CA ALA A 135 -18.99 28.00 -45.78
C ALA A 135 -18.37 26.68 -46.29
N ASP A 136 -17.81 25.86 -45.40
CA ASP A 136 -17.23 24.55 -45.70
C ASP A 136 -17.98 23.44 -44.95
N LEU A 137 -19.08 22.99 -45.55
CA LEU A 137 -19.91 21.90 -45.01
C LEU A 137 -19.43 20.50 -45.44
N SER A 138 -18.35 20.42 -46.22
CA SER A 138 -17.90 19.19 -46.86
C SER A 138 -16.87 18.44 -45.99
N GLY A 139 -16.99 17.12 -45.85
CA GLY A 139 -15.99 16.29 -45.18
C GLY A 139 -16.27 16.02 -43.70
N ASN A 140 -15.21 15.75 -42.93
CA ASN A 140 -15.31 15.38 -41.52
C ASN A 140 -15.14 16.61 -40.63
N ASN A 141 -16.19 16.97 -39.90
CA ASN A 141 -16.24 18.13 -39.04
C ASN A 141 -16.06 17.80 -37.55
N GLU A 142 -15.81 16.53 -37.21
CA GLU A 142 -15.61 16.09 -35.84
C GLU A 142 -14.47 15.08 -35.69
N ALA A 143 -13.76 15.16 -34.57
CA ALA A 143 -12.81 14.15 -34.16
C ALA A 143 -12.85 14.03 -32.64
N TYR A 144 -12.48 12.86 -32.11
CA TYR A 144 -12.55 12.61 -30.68
C TYR A 144 -11.20 12.18 -30.10
N GLY A 145 -11.05 12.41 -28.80
CA GLY A 145 -9.96 11.89 -27.99
C GLY A 145 -10.48 11.49 -26.61
N GLU A 146 -9.81 10.54 -25.98
CA GLU A 146 -10.11 10.04 -24.66
C GLU A 146 -9.23 10.74 -23.62
N LEU A 147 -9.80 11.02 -22.45
CA LEU A 147 -9.09 11.51 -21.27
C LEU A 147 -9.42 10.61 -20.10
N LEU A 148 -8.39 9.97 -19.55
CA LEU A 148 -8.47 9.19 -18.33
C LEU A 148 -7.82 9.96 -17.19
N VAL A 149 -8.62 10.34 -16.18
CA VAL A 149 -8.11 10.96 -14.96
C VAL A 149 -7.89 9.89 -13.90
N LEU A 150 -6.63 9.66 -13.56
CA LEU A 150 -6.23 8.73 -12.52
C LEU A 150 -6.16 9.43 -11.17
N SER A 151 -6.70 8.80 -10.14
CA SER A 151 -6.41 9.20 -8.77
C SER A 151 -5.05 8.63 -8.37
N ARG A 152 -4.24 9.40 -7.64
CA ARG A 152 -3.15 8.81 -6.86
C ARG A 152 -3.80 8.05 -5.72
N THR A 153 -4.13 6.79 -5.95
CA THR A 153 -4.40 5.87 -4.84
C THR A 153 -3.06 5.65 -4.15
N SER A 154 -2.73 6.51 -3.19
CA SER A 154 -1.80 6.19 -2.11
C SER A 154 -2.45 5.06 -1.30
N ASN A 155 -2.47 3.86 -1.88
CA ASN A 155 -2.72 2.62 -1.15
C ASN A 155 -1.39 2.07 -0.61
N ARG A 156 -0.47 2.98 -0.33
CA ARG A 156 0.82 2.79 0.33
C ARG A 156 0.96 4.00 1.23
N THR A 157 0.79 3.77 2.52
CA THR A 157 1.20 4.68 3.58
C THR A 157 2.68 4.98 3.37
N GLU A 158 2.97 6.15 2.79
CA GLU A 158 4.33 6.67 2.65
C GLU A 158 4.86 7.00 4.05
N LEU A 159 5.37 5.99 4.75
CA LEU A 159 6.00 6.19 6.06
C LEU A 159 7.46 6.67 5.92
N LEU A 160 8.16 6.37 4.81
CA LEU A 160 9.51 6.87 4.49
C LEU A 160 9.79 6.88 2.97
N PRO A 161 10.59 7.84 2.44
CA PRO A 161 11.00 7.83 1.04
C PRO A 161 11.98 6.68 0.74
N GLY A 162 11.63 5.80 -0.21
CA GLY A 162 12.56 4.81 -0.79
C GLY A 162 12.36 3.33 -0.42
N PHE A 163 11.26 2.95 0.24
CA PHE A 163 10.98 1.54 0.56
C PHE A 163 9.66 1.07 -0.07
N ASP A 164 9.77 0.28 -1.15
CA ASP A 164 8.64 -0.23 -1.92
C ASP A 164 8.20 -1.62 -1.44
N LEU A 165 7.19 -1.71 -0.55
CA LEU A 165 6.48 -2.98 -0.32
C LEU A 165 5.03 -2.92 -0.81
N PRO A 166 4.66 -3.68 -1.85
CA PRO A 166 3.26 -3.85 -2.26
C PRO A 166 2.51 -4.71 -1.23
N GLY A 167 1.40 -4.20 -0.69
CA GLY A 167 0.35 -5.07 -0.12
C GLY A 167 0.34 -5.29 1.39
N LEU A 168 1.02 -4.47 2.19
CA LEU A 168 0.79 -4.50 3.65
C LEU A 168 -0.50 -3.73 3.95
N SER A 169 -1.57 -4.45 4.25
CA SER A 169 -2.81 -3.91 4.80
C SER A 169 -2.57 -3.21 6.14
N ASP A 170 -3.36 -2.19 6.46
CA ASP A 170 -3.22 -1.41 7.71
C ASP A 170 -3.19 -2.30 8.97
N TRP A 171 -3.91 -3.44 8.96
CA TRP A 171 -3.90 -4.41 10.06
C TRP A 171 -2.57 -5.15 10.21
N LEU A 172 -1.84 -5.40 9.12
CA LEU A 172 -0.57 -6.11 9.15
C LEU A 172 0.53 -5.26 9.79
N PHE A 173 0.50 -3.95 9.57
CA PHE A 173 1.39 -3.01 10.27
C PHE A 173 1.14 -3.03 11.78
N VAL A 174 -0.12 -3.01 12.21
CA VAL A 174 -0.50 -3.12 13.63
C VAL A 174 0.00 -4.45 14.21
N VAL A 175 -0.20 -5.56 13.51
CA VAL A 175 0.29 -6.88 13.93
C VAL A 175 1.82 -6.89 14.05
N LEU A 176 2.55 -6.30 13.10
CA LEU A 176 4.02 -6.25 13.14
C LEU A 176 4.55 -5.41 14.31
N ILE A 177 3.93 -4.26 14.61
CA ILE A 177 4.30 -3.44 15.78
C ILE A 177 4.03 -4.20 17.08
N VAL A 178 2.85 -4.82 17.21
CA VAL A 178 2.49 -5.58 18.41
C VAL A 178 3.46 -6.76 18.59
N MET A 179 3.75 -7.51 17.52
CA MET A 179 4.68 -8.64 17.56
C MET A 179 6.10 -8.19 17.90
N GLY A 180 6.56 -7.07 17.32
CA GLY A 180 7.86 -6.46 17.65
C GLY A 180 7.94 -6.00 19.11
N GLY A 181 6.88 -5.37 19.63
CA GLY A 181 6.79 -4.95 21.03
C GLY A 181 6.80 -6.13 22.00
N VAL A 182 6.06 -7.20 21.69
CA VAL A 182 6.06 -8.45 22.46
C VAL A 182 7.46 -9.09 22.46
N LEU A 183 8.12 -9.15 21.30
CA LEU A 183 9.47 -9.71 21.19
C LEU A 183 10.49 -8.87 21.99
N LEU A 184 10.37 -7.54 21.97
CA LEU A 184 11.20 -6.64 22.77
C LEU A 184 10.95 -6.81 24.27
N LEU A 185 9.70 -6.97 24.71
CA LEU A 185 9.37 -7.26 26.12
C LEU A 185 9.90 -8.62 26.56
N ILE A 186 9.88 -9.64 25.69
CA ILE A 186 10.49 -10.94 25.96
C ILE A 186 12.01 -10.81 26.11
N LEU A 187 12.68 -10.07 25.22
CA LEU A 187 14.12 -9.85 25.32
C LEU A 187 14.51 -9.07 26.58
N ILE A 188 13.76 -8.03 26.94
CA ILE A 188 13.96 -7.29 28.20
C ILE A 188 13.69 -8.20 29.40
N GLY A 189 12.61 -8.99 29.38
CA GLY A 189 12.27 -9.93 30.44
C GLY A 189 13.33 -11.01 30.65
N VAL A 190 13.87 -11.58 29.58
CA VAL A 190 14.99 -12.53 29.64
C VAL A 190 16.26 -11.86 30.17
N CYS A 191 16.54 -10.62 29.73
CA CYS A 191 17.68 -9.84 30.21
C CYS A 191 17.58 -9.50 31.72
N TRP A 192 16.39 -9.12 32.18
CA TRP A 192 16.11 -8.81 33.59
C TRP A 192 16.09 -10.06 34.48
N CYS A 193 15.53 -11.17 34.01
CA CYS A 193 15.52 -12.43 34.76
C CYS A 193 16.92 -13.06 34.92
N GLN A 194 17.84 -12.81 33.99
CA GLN A 194 19.22 -13.34 34.03
C GLN A 194 20.20 -12.41 34.79
N CYS A 195 19.79 -11.19 35.17
CA CYS A 195 20.60 -10.23 35.92
C CYS A 195 20.23 -10.13 37.42
N CYS A 196 19.33 -11.00 37.92
CA CYS A 196 19.01 -11.04 39.34
C CYS A 196 20.12 -11.76 40.15
N PRO A 197 20.66 -11.13 41.21
CA PRO A 197 21.97 -11.45 41.79
C PRO A 197 22.06 -12.71 42.66
N HIS A 198 21.04 -13.59 42.70
CA HIS A 198 21.06 -14.69 43.66
C HIS A 198 20.93 -16.14 43.16
N THR A 199 20.47 -16.49 41.94
CA THR A 199 20.33 -17.94 41.64
C THR A 199 20.14 -18.43 40.19
N CYS A 200 20.73 -17.82 39.15
CA CYS A 200 20.64 -18.41 37.79
C CYS A 200 22.01 -18.59 37.13
N CYS A 201 22.42 -19.85 36.91
CA CYS A 201 23.57 -20.24 36.09
C CYS A 201 23.13 -20.40 34.63
N CYS A 202 23.78 -19.71 33.69
CA CYS A 202 23.58 -19.94 32.25
C CYS A 202 24.88 -20.39 31.56
N TYR A 203 24.77 -21.43 30.73
CA TYR A 203 25.88 -22.09 30.04
C TYR A 203 26.14 -21.54 28.62
N LEU A 204 25.41 -20.50 28.18
CA LEU A 204 25.64 -19.79 26.92
C LEU A 204 25.80 -18.29 27.17
N SER A 205 26.71 -17.66 26.44
CA SER A 205 26.98 -16.22 26.49
C SER A 205 25.78 -15.41 25.97
N CYS A 206 25.29 -14.47 26.78
CA CYS A 206 24.21 -13.57 26.38
C CYS A 206 24.76 -12.28 25.79
N VAL A 207 24.12 -11.74 24.74
CA VAL A 207 24.52 -10.50 24.05
C VAL A 207 24.47 -9.26 24.96
N CYS A 208 23.65 -9.28 26.02
CA CYS A 208 23.51 -8.14 26.95
C CYS A 208 24.54 -8.11 28.09
N CYS A 209 25.31 -9.18 28.33
CA CYS A 209 26.33 -9.25 29.38
C CYS A 209 27.50 -10.14 28.92
N PRO A 210 28.40 -9.63 28.07
CA PRO A 210 29.53 -10.41 27.57
C PRO A 210 30.55 -10.77 28.65
N GLU A 211 30.58 -10.03 29.77
CA GLU A 211 31.61 -10.16 30.81
C GLU A 211 31.18 -10.91 32.07
N ARG A 212 29.87 -11.24 32.22
CA ARG A 212 29.32 -11.81 33.46
C ARG A 212 28.77 -13.23 33.23
N CYS A 213 29.62 -14.13 32.74
CA CYS A 213 29.36 -15.56 32.83
C CYS A 213 29.58 -16.03 34.27
N CYS A 214 28.51 -16.11 35.07
CA CYS A 214 28.56 -16.76 36.38
C CYS A 214 28.45 -18.28 36.23
N CYS A 215 29.57 -18.92 35.88
CA CYS A 215 29.83 -20.28 36.31
C CYS A 215 30.29 -20.19 37.79
N PRO A 216 29.85 -21.08 38.71
CA PRO A 216 30.36 -21.06 40.08
C PRO A 216 31.85 -21.44 40.06
N ARG A 217 32.72 -20.44 39.91
CA ARG A 217 34.18 -20.62 39.99
C ARG A 217 34.55 -21.30 41.31
N ALA A 218 33.78 -21.10 42.36
CA ALA A 218 33.94 -21.81 43.63
C ALA A 218 33.78 -23.34 43.52
N LEU A 219 32.88 -23.87 42.69
CA LEU A 219 32.71 -25.32 42.51
C LEU A 219 33.72 -25.90 41.51
N TYR A 220 34.11 -25.13 40.49
CA TYR A 220 35.15 -25.56 39.54
C TYR A 220 36.56 -25.51 40.16
N GLU A 221 36.86 -24.50 40.99
CA GLU A 221 38.10 -24.43 41.78
C GLU A 221 38.09 -25.43 42.93
N ALA A 222 36.96 -25.67 43.61
CA ALA A 222 36.85 -26.75 44.59
C ALA A 222 36.98 -28.14 43.95
N GLY A 223 36.41 -28.36 42.75
CA GLY A 223 36.55 -29.60 41.99
C GLY A 223 37.97 -29.82 41.48
N LYS A 224 38.64 -28.76 41.01
CA LYS A 224 40.05 -28.79 40.58
C LYS A 224 41.01 -28.94 41.77
N ALA A 225 40.69 -28.40 42.94
CA ALA A 225 41.43 -28.64 44.17
C ALA A 225 41.21 -30.06 44.70
N ALA A 226 40.00 -30.62 44.56
CA ALA A 226 39.69 -31.98 44.97
C ALA A 226 40.31 -33.06 44.06
N THR A 227 40.59 -32.74 42.79
CA THR A 227 41.23 -33.66 41.82
C THR A 227 42.71 -33.34 41.53
N GLY A 228 43.20 -32.17 41.97
CA GLY A 228 44.58 -31.71 41.75
C GLY A 228 45.65 -32.34 42.64
N SER A 229 45.27 -33.13 43.66
CA SER A 229 46.22 -33.78 44.58
C SER A 229 46.51 -35.25 44.28
N TYR A 230 45.94 -35.85 43.22
CA TYR A 230 46.25 -37.22 42.82
C TYR A 230 46.42 -37.35 41.31
N ALA A 231 47.49 -36.76 40.77
CA ALA A 231 48.13 -37.32 39.58
C ALA A 231 48.85 -38.61 40.02
N GLY A 232 48.19 -39.76 39.91
CA GLY A 232 48.83 -41.03 40.17
C GLY A 232 47.87 -42.20 40.25
N SER A 233 47.91 -43.01 39.20
CA SER A 233 47.51 -44.43 39.19
C SER A 233 46.03 -44.76 38.97
N THR A 234 45.76 -45.17 37.74
CA THR A 234 45.16 -46.46 37.37
C THR A 234 43.91 -46.97 38.09
N ARG A 235 42.92 -47.28 37.24
CA ARG A 235 41.76 -48.18 37.42
C ARG A 235 40.51 -47.58 38.07
N ALA A 236 39.45 -47.55 37.27
CA ALA A 236 38.10 -47.78 37.79
C ALA A 236 38.09 -49.08 38.61
N PRO A 237 37.32 -49.14 39.70
CA PRO A 237 35.98 -49.69 39.50
C PRO A 237 34.88 -49.01 40.33
N SER A 238 33.66 -49.28 39.86
CA SER A 238 32.43 -49.33 40.63
C SER A 238 32.60 -50.05 41.97
N VAL A 239 31.71 -49.73 42.93
CA VAL A 239 30.99 -50.66 43.83
C VAL A 239 30.61 -49.95 45.15
N PHE A 240 29.31 -49.65 45.24
CA PHE A 240 28.41 -49.88 46.37
C PHE A 240 29.02 -50.35 47.72
N SER A 241 28.84 -49.57 48.80
CA SER A 241 28.68 -50.06 50.19
C SER A 241 28.22 -48.90 51.08
N ARG A 242 26.94 -48.84 51.48
CA ARG A 242 26.33 -49.42 52.70
C ARG A 242 26.96 -48.94 54.03
N PHE A 243 26.10 -48.30 54.85
CA PHE A 243 25.86 -48.54 56.29
C PHE A 243 27.09 -48.88 57.15
N SER A 244 27.43 -48.22 58.26
CA SER A 244 26.56 -47.76 59.35
C SER A 244 27.41 -47.31 60.56
N THR A 245 26.82 -46.50 61.45
CA THR A 245 27.06 -46.39 62.92
C THR A 245 28.50 -46.09 63.41
N ARG A 246 28.76 -45.10 64.28
CA ARG A 246 28.25 -44.97 65.67
C ARG A 246 28.76 -43.66 66.32
N TYR A 247 27.91 -43.09 67.19
CA TYR A 247 28.22 -42.40 68.47
C TYR A 247 28.96 -41.05 68.52
N ALA A 248 28.22 -40.00 68.90
CA ALA A 248 28.48 -39.19 70.10
C ALA A 248 27.15 -38.51 70.52
N ARG A 249 26.54 -38.92 71.65
CA ARG A 249 26.39 -38.13 72.88
C ARG A 249 26.21 -36.62 72.60
N GLY A 250 25.12 -35.94 72.89
CA GLY A 250 23.92 -36.20 73.68
C GLY A 250 23.41 -34.84 74.17
N HIS A 251 22.10 -34.59 74.14
CA HIS A 251 21.30 -33.77 75.07
C HIS A 251 19.92 -33.52 74.45
N SER A 252 18.87 -33.85 75.20
CA SER A 252 17.51 -33.33 75.08
C SER A 252 17.09 -32.93 76.49
N PRO A 253 16.23 -31.92 76.66
CA PRO A 253 14.79 -32.22 76.62
C PRO A 253 13.92 -31.12 75.96
N ALA A 254 12.77 -31.53 75.43
CA ALA A 254 11.58 -30.70 75.21
C ALA A 254 10.72 -30.68 76.51
N PRO A 255 9.46 -30.18 76.58
CA PRO A 255 8.67 -29.27 75.72
C PRO A 255 7.95 -28.16 76.55
N ARG A 256 7.25 -27.21 75.90
CA ARG A 256 6.10 -26.39 76.41
C ARG A 256 5.46 -25.73 75.18
N GLY A 257 4.19 -25.85 74.83
CA GLY A 257 2.98 -25.83 75.66
C GLY A 257 2.26 -24.51 75.36
N TYR A 258 1.34 -24.52 74.38
CA TYR A 258 0.46 -23.40 74.02
C TYR A 258 -0.45 -23.01 75.20
N PRO A 259 -0.92 -21.75 75.24
CA PRO A 259 -2.29 -21.50 75.65
C PRO A 259 -3.07 -20.72 74.59
N ILE A 260 -4.33 -21.16 74.44
CA ILE A 260 -5.45 -20.44 73.86
C ILE A 260 -5.96 -19.47 74.95
N HIS A 261 -6.29 -18.24 74.57
CA HIS A 261 -7.33 -17.49 75.28
C HIS A 261 -8.12 -16.62 74.28
N GLN A 262 -9.40 -16.98 74.16
CA GLN A 262 -10.51 -16.11 73.79
C GLN A 262 -10.75 -15.14 74.94
N ASP A 263 -11.18 -13.91 74.66
CA ASP A 263 -12.37 -13.32 75.28
C ASP A 263 -12.68 -11.93 74.67
N TYR A 264 -13.97 -11.79 74.32
CA TYR A 264 -14.84 -10.61 74.25
C TYR A 264 -14.37 -9.29 73.63
#